data_AF-A0A254TZM1-F1
#
_entry.id   AF-A0A254TZM1-F1
#
_cell.length_a   1.000
_cell.length_b   1.000
_cell.length_c   1.000
_cell.angle_alpha   90.00
_cell.angle_beta   90.00
_cell.angle_gamma   90.00
#
_symmetry.space_group_name_H-M   'P 1'
#
loop_
_entity.id
_entity.type
_entity.pdbx_description
1 polymer ?
#
loop_
_entity_poly.entity_id
_entity_poly.type
_entity_poly.pdbx_seq_one_letter_code
_entity_poly.pdbx_strand_id
1 'polypeptide(L)'
;MKDQFGVISNFTRYGCLYNQKDTLPGSQPAIVEGDNYPLEVRQKIAERFSIGPVVDTAFWSNERGNMNIDRGPWTSAIDYIRALADRVISWIKEHAMPRSPDDPLFSSYSQNDPAEHISLLQKYLTVTPHLIPQDKDILGSFLWHTDLRTPNIFVDNSGHITSIIDWQSTWAGPLFLEGRHPHFLDYTGDLLLKPPKG
;
A
#
# COMPACT_ATOMS: atom_id res chain seq x y z
N MET A 1 21.72 -10.88 9.46
CA MET A 1 20.49 -11.50 9.97
C MET A 1 19.34 -10.80 9.26
N LYS A 2 18.85 -11.36 8.15
CA LYS A 2 17.70 -10.80 7.42
C LYS A 2 16.46 -11.44 8.03
N ASP A 3 16.00 -10.88 9.13
CA ASP A 3 14.78 -11.36 9.78
C ASP A 3 13.58 -10.89 8.94
N GLN A 4 13.10 -11.78 8.06
CA GLN A 4 11.96 -11.55 7.17
C GLN A 4 10.62 -11.74 7.90
N PHE A 5 10.43 -11.05 9.01
CA PHE A 5 9.10 -10.98 9.62
C PHE A 5 8.24 -10.01 8.81
N GLY A 6 7.34 -10.53 7.96
CA GLY A 6 6.26 -9.76 7.34
C GLY A 6 6.24 -9.71 5.80
N VAL A 7 7.28 -10.16 5.09
CA VAL A 7 7.28 -10.19 3.61
C VAL A 7 6.79 -11.54 3.10
N ILE A 8 5.62 -11.58 2.47
CA ILE A 8 5.05 -12.86 2.03
C ILE A 8 5.30 -13.18 0.55
N SER A 9 5.53 -12.22 -0.36
CA SER A 9 5.92 -12.47 -1.76
C SER A 9 6.12 -11.15 -2.50
N ASN A 10 7.01 -11.12 -3.51
CA ASN A 10 7.08 -10.02 -4.50
C ASN A 10 6.21 -10.38 -5.71
N PHE A 11 5.31 -9.50 -6.14
CA PHE A 11 4.42 -9.70 -7.29
C PHE A 11 4.80 -8.78 -8.47
N THR A 12 4.38 -9.13 -9.68
CA THR A 12 4.61 -8.30 -10.89
C THR A 12 3.66 -7.10 -11.01
N ARG A 13 2.67 -6.99 -10.13
CA ARG A 13 1.60 -5.98 -10.15
C ARG A 13 1.32 -5.47 -8.75
N TYR A 14 0.91 -4.21 -8.67
CA TYR A 14 0.53 -3.54 -7.43
C TYR A 14 -0.99 -3.44 -7.37
N GLY A 15 -1.60 -3.87 -6.27
CA GLY A 15 -3.06 -3.94 -6.14
C GLY A 15 -3.53 -4.95 -5.10
N CYS A 16 -4.84 -5.09 -4.93
CA CYS A 16 -5.41 -6.08 -4.01
C CYS A 16 -5.39 -7.48 -4.61
N LEU A 17 -5.27 -8.50 -3.74
CA LEU A 17 -5.34 -9.91 -4.14
C LEU A 17 -6.81 -10.37 -4.19
N TYR A 18 -7.20 -11.00 -5.28
CA TYR A 18 -8.53 -11.55 -5.52
C TYR A 18 -8.45 -13.04 -5.79
N ASN A 19 -9.50 -13.78 -5.47
CA ASN A 19 -9.66 -15.13 -5.99
C ASN A 19 -9.90 -15.03 -7.51
N GLN A 20 -9.32 -15.94 -8.28
CA GLN A 20 -9.50 -15.96 -9.73
C GLN A 20 -11.00 -16.02 -10.13
N LYS A 21 -11.82 -16.67 -9.31
CA LYS A 21 -13.27 -16.79 -9.50
C LYS A 21 -14.04 -15.47 -9.30
N ASP A 22 -13.49 -14.57 -8.49
CA ASP A 22 -14.11 -13.30 -8.09
C ASP A 22 -13.34 -12.10 -8.71
N THR A 23 -12.65 -12.36 -9.82
CA THR A 23 -11.75 -11.40 -10.46
C THR A 23 -12.52 -10.21 -11.02
N LEU A 24 -12.05 -9.00 -10.71
CA LEU A 24 -12.60 -7.77 -11.27
C LEU A 24 -12.02 -7.48 -12.67
N PRO A 25 -12.74 -6.75 -13.54
CA PRO A 25 -12.22 -6.32 -14.84
C PRO A 25 -10.87 -5.59 -14.71
N GLY A 26 -9.93 -5.90 -15.63
CA GLY A 26 -8.59 -5.30 -15.63
C GLY A 26 -7.57 -5.99 -14.72
N SER A 27 -8.01 -6.87 -13.81
CA SER A 27 -7.09 -7.65 -12.96
C SER A 27 -6.18 -8.56 -13.78
N GLN A 28 -5.00 -8.86 -13.23
CA GLN A 28 -3.97 -9.70 -13.85
C GLN A 28 -3.66 -10.89 -12.96
N PRO A 29 -3.22 -12.05 -13.49
CA PRO A 29 -2.79 -13.18 -12.66
C PRO A 29 -1.74 -12.77 -11.61
N ALA A 30 -1.83 -13.30 -10.40
CA ALA A 30 -0.90 -13.01 -9.32
C ALA A 30 0.43 -13.75 -9.53
N ILE A 31 1.30 -13.18 -10.37
CA ILE A 31 2.61 -13.74 -10.68
C ILE A 31 3.60 -13.33 -9.61
N VAL A 32 4.17 -14.33 -8.92
CA VAL A 32 5.23 -14.14 -7.91
C VAL A 32 6.60 -14.11 -8.59
N GLU A 33 7.38 -13.08 -8.29
CA GLU A 33 8.75 -12.89 -8.75
C GLU A 33 9.78 -13.52 -7.78
N GLY A 34 10.94 -13.90 -8.33
CA GLY A 34 12.02 -14.52 -7.58
C GLY A 34 11.83 -16.01 -7.34
N ASP A 35 12.85 -16.65 -6.79
CA ASP A 35 12.95 -18.12 -6.67
C ASP A 35 12.78 -18.63 -5.23
N ASN A 36 12.17 -17.81 -4.37
CA ASN A 36 11.87 -18.18 -2.98
C ASN A 36 10.85 -19.32 -2.89
N TYR A 37 10.10 -19.59 -3.97
CA TYR A 37 9.10 -20.64 -4.06
C TYR A 37 9.34 -21.53 -5.30
N PRO A 38 9.09 -22.85 -5.19
CA PRO A 38 9.10 -23.74 -6.35
C PRO A 38 8.17 -23.27 -7.47
N LEU A 39 8.51 -23.57 -8.73
CA LEU A 39 7.73 -23.16 -9.90
C LEU A 39 6.25 -23.61 -9.81
N GLU A 40 6.01 -24.83 -9.35
CA GLU A 40 4.66 -25.37 -9.16
C GLU A 40 3.81 -24.55 -8.18
N VAL A 41 4.44 -24.02 -7.12
CA VAL A 41 3.76 -23.16 -6.14
C VAL A 41 3.42 -21.82 -6.78
N ARG A 42 4.38 -21.20 -7.49
CA ARG A 42 4.15 -19.93 -8.21
C ARG A 42 3.02 -20.05 -9.25
N GLN A 43 2.97 -21.17 -9.98
CA GLN A 43 1.91 -21.46 -10.95
C GLN A 43 0.55 -21.60 -10.26
N LYS A 44 0.46 -22.39 -9.18
CA LYS A 44 -0.78 -22.53 -8.40
C LYS A 44 -1.28 -21.20 -7.83
N ILE A 45 -0.39 -20.29 -7.43
CA ILE A 45 -0.76 -18.94 -6.98
C ILE A 45 -1.40 -18.17 -8.15
N ALA A 46 -0.73 -18.14 -9.31
CA ALA A 46 -1.23 -17.42 -10.49
C ALA A 46 -2.54 -18.01 -11.08
N GLU A 47 -2.78 -19.31 -10.90
CA GLU A 47 -4.04 -19.98 -11.30
C GLU A 47 -5.20 -19.68 -10.33
N ARG A 48 -4.88 -19.50 -9.05
CA ARG A 48 -5.88 -19.33 -7.99
C ARG A 48 -6.19 -17.87 -7.70
N PHE A 49 -5.24 -16.96 -7.93
CA PHE A 49 -5.35 -15.58 -7.53
C PHE A 49 -4.98 -14.61 -8.65
N SER A 50 -5.60 -13.44 -8.59
CA SER A 50 -5.29 -12.28 -9.43
C SER A 50 -4.97 -11.06 -8.57
N ILE A 51 -4.18 -10.14 -9.11
CA ILE A 51 -3.98 -8.79 -8.58
C ILE A 51 -4.88 -7.85 -9.36
N GLY A 52 -5.78 -7.19 -8.65
CA GLY A 52 -6.79 -6.31 -9.20
C GLY A 52 -6.74 -4.91 -8.59
N PRO A 53 -7.78 -4.10 -8.84
CA PRO A 53 -7.91 -2.76 -8.27
C PRO A 53 -7.78 -2.76 -6.74
N VAL A 54 -7.36 -1.65 -6.15
CA VAL A 54 -7.36 -1.52 -4.68
C VAL A 54 -8.77 -1.29 -4.15
N VAL A 55 -9.07 -1.83 -2.97
CA VAL A 55 -10.32 -1.60 -2.23
C VAL A 55 -10.17 -0.64 -1.06
N ASP A 56 -9.05 0.08 -0.99
CA ASP A 56 -8.79 1.07 0.05
C ASP A 56 -9.89 2.15 0.06
N THR A 57 -10.41 2.44 1.26
CA THR A 57 -11.42 3.47 1.50
C THR A 57 -11.11 4.82 0.84
N ALA A 58 -9.85 5.24 0.75
CA ALA A 58 -9.46 6.48 0.09
C ALA A 58 -9.83 6.53 -1.41
N PHE A 59 -10.01 5.38 -2.07
CA PHE A 59 -10.47 5.26 -3.46
C PHE A 59 -11.98 5.08 -3.62
N TRP A 60 -12.71 4.78 -2.54
CA TRP A 60 -14.11 4.36 -2.62
C TRP A 60 -15.08 5.17 -1.76
N SER A 61 -14.60 5.92 -0.77
CA SER A 61 -15.45 6.73 0.11
C SER A 61 -16.07 7.93 -0.61
N ASN A 62 -17.31 8.27 -0.22
CA ASN A 62 -18.07 9.43 -0.70
C ASN A 62 -18.21 9.46 -2.23
N GLU A 63 -18.01 10.61 -2.85
CA GLU A 63 -18.18 10.81 -4.30
C GLU A 63 -17.22 9.91 -5.10
N ARG A 64 -16.05 9.61 -4.55
CA ARG A 64 -15.01 8.80 -5.20
C ARG A 64 -15.47 7.39 -5.54
N GLY A 65 -16.45 6.84 -4.82
CA GLY A 65 -17.03 5.54 -5.14
C GLY A 65 -17.69 5.49 -6.53
N ASN A 66 -18.18 6.63 -7.01
CA ASN A 66 -18.86 6.74 -8.31
C ASN A 66 -17.98 7.36 -9.41
N MET A 67 -16.80 7.86 -9.06
CA MET A 67 -15.89 8.49 -10.02
C MET A 67 -15.15 7.48 -10.88
N ASN A 68 -14.89 7.84 -12.14
CA ASN A 68 -14.00 7.09 -13.03
C ASN A 68 -12.53 7.45 -12.78
N ILE A 69 -11.98 6.95 -11.67
CA ILE A 69 -10.58 7.12 -11.26
C ILE A 69 -9.81 5.82 -11.45
N ASP A 70 -8.50 5.94 -11.67
CA ASP A 70 -7.59 4.80 -11.71
C ASP A 70 -7.46 4.17 -10.31
N ARG A 71 -7.74 2.87 -10.25
CA ARG A 71 -7.69 2.05 -9.02
C ARG A 71 -6.70 0.90 -9.15
N GLY A 72 -5.94 0.83 -10.24
CA GLY A 72 -5.05 -0.28 -10.54
C GLY A 72 -5.75 -1.48 -11.21
N PRO A 73 -5.08 -2.63 -11.33
CA PRO A 73 -3.73 -2.90 -10.81
C PRO A 73 -2.63 -2.14 -11.58
N TRP A 74 -1.57 -1.72 -10.88
CA TRP A 74 -0.48 -0.94 -11.46
C TRP A 74 0.75 -1.78 -11.80
N THR A 75 1.63 -1.25 -12.66
CA THR A 75 2.86 -1.92 -13.08
C THR A 75 4.11 -1.44 -12.34
N SER A 76 4.05 -0.29 -11.68
CA SER A 76 5.15 0.26 -10.89
C SER A 76 4.65 1.06 -9.69
N ALA A 77 5.51 1.25 -8.68
CA ALA A 77 5.25 2.15 -7.56
C ALA A 77 5.00 3.60 -8.01
N ILE A 78 5.62 4.03 -9.12
CA ILE A 78 5.41 5.36 -9.70
C ILE A 78 3.97 5.50 -10.19
N ASP A 79 3.45 4.50 -10.89
CA ASP A 79 2.08 4.51 -11.41
C ASP A 79 1.06 4.59 -10.27
N TYR A 80 1.27 3.83 -9.19
CA TYR A 80 0.44 3.93 -7.99
C TYR A 80 0.45 5.35 -7.39
N ILE A 81 1.64 5.94 -7.20
CA ILE A 81 1.76 7.28 -6.62
C ILE A 81 1.12 8.34 -7.53
N ARG A 82 1.26 8.20 -8.86
CA ARG A 82 0.56 9.07 -9.81
C ARG A 82 -0.95 8.94 -9.68
N ALA A 83 -1.48 7.71 -9.61
CA ALA A 83 -2.90 7.46 -9.43
C ALA A 83 -3.46 8.11 -8.16
N LEU A 84 -2.69 8.15 -7.06
CA LEU A 84 -3.10 8.86 -5.83
C LEU A 84 -3.33 10.36 -6.07
N ALA A 85 -2.41 11.02 -6.77
CA ALA A 85 -2.50 12.45 -7.08
C ALA A 85 -3.59 12.74 -8.13
N ASP A 86 -3.62 11.97 -9.22
CA ASP A 86 -4.61 12.11 -10.30
C ASP A 86 -6.03 11.94 -9.77
N ARG A 87 -6.25 10.96 -8.88
CA ARG A 87 -7.53 10.80 -8.17
C ARG A 87 -7.95 12.07 -7.43
N VAL A 88 -7.03 12.71 -6.72
CA VAL A 88 -7.33 13.94 -5.97
C VAL A 88 -7.60 15.09 -6.93
N ILE A 89 -6.83 15.22 -8.02
CA ILE A 89 -7.08 16.22 -9.08
C ILE A 89 -8.48 16.04 -9.67
N SER A 90 -8.88 14.82 -10.03
CA SER A 90 -10.21 14.55 -10.56
C SER A 90 -11.30 14.91 -9.56
N TRP A 91 -11.12 14.54 -8.28
CA TRP A 91 -12.10 14.87 -7.24
C TRP A 91 -12.23 16.39 -7.05
N ILE A 92 -11.13 17.12 -7.08
CA ILE A 92 -11.16 18.59 -6.97
C ILE A 92 -11.92 19.20 -8.15
N LYS A 93 -11.66 18.74 -9.38
CA LYS A 93 -12.32 19.25 -10.59
C LYS A 93 -13.83 19.04 -10.60
N GLU A 94 -14.29 17.90 -10.07
CA GLU A 94 -15.70 17.50 -10.13
C GLU A 94 -16.50 17.93 -8.90
N HIS A 95 -15.87 18.02 -7.72
CA HIS A 95 -16.58 18.10 -6.45
C HIS A 95 -16.10 19.18 -5.49
N ALA A 96 -14.94 19.82 -5.71
CA ALA A 96 -14.46 20.83 -4.75
C ALA A 96 -15.36 22.07 -4.75
N MET A 97 -15.83 22.45 -3.56
CA MET A 97 -16.56 23.67 -3.31
C MET A 97 -15.74 24.57 -2.39
N PRO A 98 -15.33 25.78 -2.84
CA PRO A 98 -14.69 26.76 -1.98
C PRO A 98 -15.57 27.10 -0.78
N ARG A 99 -14.98 27.17 0.41
CA ARG A 99 -15.65 27.59 1.65
C ARG A 99 -16.02 29.07 1.60
N SER A 100 -17.10 29.43 2.28
CA SER A 100 -17.43 30.84 2.54
C SER A 100 -16.36 31.48 3.44
N PRO A 101 -16.03 32.77 3.27
CA PRO A 101 -15.19 33.51 4.22
C PRO A 101 -15.73 33.50 5.66
N ASP A 102 -17.03 33.27 5.85
CA ASP A 102 -17.68 33.18 7.17
C ASP A 102 -17.59 31.77 7.80
N ASP A 103 -17.08 30.78 7.07
CA ASP A 103 -16.89 29.41 7.58
C ASP A 103 -15.76 29.41 8.64
N PRO A 104 -15.98 28.88 9.86
CA PRO A 104 -14.93 28.78 10.88
C PRO A 104 -13.68 28.00 10.46
N LEU A 105 -13.78 27.17 9.42
CA LEU A 105 -12.68 26.41 8.83
C LEU A 105 -12.07 27.09 7.60
N PHE A 106 -12.52 28.29 7.24
CA PHE A 106 -11.86 29.12 6.23
C PHE A 106 -10.50 29.59 6.74
N SER A 107 -9.44 29.18 6.05
CA SER A 107 -8.07 29.52 6.43
C SER A 107 -7.55 30.73 5.65
N SER A 108 -7.60 30.68 4.32
CA SER A 108 -7.17 31.76 3.44
C SER A 108 -7.72 31.56 2.02
N TYR A 109 -7.76 32.62 1.22
CA TYR A 109 -8.20 32.54 -0.18
C TYR A 109 -7.36 31.57 -1.02
N SER A 110 -6.04 31.57 -0.87
CA SER A 110 -5.16 30.66 -1.63
C SER A 110 -5.37 29.20 -1.25
N GLN A 111 -5.55 28.89 0.04
CA GLN A 111 -5.87 27.53 0.48
C GLN A 111 -7.31 27.10 0.17
N ASN A 112 -8.17 28.04 -0.19
CA ASN A 112 -9.55 27.78 -0.58
C ASN A 112 -9.74 27.69 -2.09
N ASP A 113 -8.71 27.97 -2.90
CA ASP A 113 -8.77 27.95 -4.36
C ASP A 113 -8.44 26.54 -4.92
N PRO A 114 -9.41 25.85 -5.54
CA PRO A 114 -9.19 24.56 -6.19
C PRO A 114 -8.04 24.56 -7.22
N ALA A 115 -7.81 25.68 -7.92
CA ALA A 115 -6.77 25.79 -8.93
C ALA A 115 -5.37 25.72 -8.32
N GLU A 116 -5.16 26.33 -7.15
CA GLU A 116 -3.89 26.28 -6.42
C GLU A 116 -3.59 24.85 -5.94
N HIS A 117 -4.59 24.11 -5.45
CA HIS A 117 -4.44 22.70 -5.08
C HIS A 117 -4.08 21.82 -6.29
N ILE A 118 -4.75 22.02 -7.42
CA ILE A 118 -4.42 21.30 -8.66
C ILE A 118 -2.99 21.64 -9.11
N SER A 119 -2.58 22.91 -9.07
CA SER A 119 -1.22 23.35 -9.41
C SER A 119 -0.18 22.67 -8.53
N LEU A 120 -0.44 22.59 -7.22
CA LEU A 120 0.44 21.91 -6.27
C LEU A 120 0.55 20.41 -6.57
N LEU A 121 -0.57 19.73 -6.85
CA LEU A 121 -0.56 18.30 -7.21
C LEU A 121 0.16 18.03 -8.53
N GLN A 122 0.06 18.94 -9.51
CA GLN A 122 0.83 18.85 -10.74
C GLN A 122 2.33 19.01 -10.49
N LYS A 123 2.74 19.94 -9.62
CA LYS A 123 4.16 20.07 -9.20
C LYS A 123 4.63 18.86 -8.41
N TYR A 124 3.77 18.27 -7.58
CA TYR A 124 4.07 17.01 -6.91
C TYR A 124 4.37 15.91 -7.94
N LEU A 125 3.51 15.74 -8.94
CA LEU A 125 3.69 14.76 -10.01
C LEU A 125 5.01 14.94 -10.79
N THR A 126 5.50 16.17 -10.98
CA THR A 126 6.78 16.40 -11.68
C THR A 126 7.99 15.99 -10.84
N VAL A 127 7.92 16.10 -9.51
CA VAL A 127 9.03 15.74 -8.62
C VAL A 127 8.98 14.28 -8.16
N THR A 128 7.82 13.62 -8.21
CA THR A 128 7.61 12.23 -7.77
C THR A 128 8.70 11.25 -8.21
N PRO A 129 9.15 11.20 -9.48
CA PRO A 129 10.19 10.26 -9.90
C PRO A 129 11.52 10.41 -9.14
N HIS A 130 11.78 11.59 -8.58
CA HIS A 130 12.99 11.90 -7.81
C HIS A 130 12.83 11.65 -6.30
N LEU A 131 11.60 11.52 -5.80
CA LEU A 131 11.30 11.24 -4.39
C LEU A 131 11.23 9.74 -4.11
N ILE A 132 11.08 8.92 -5.14
CA ILE A 132 10.92 7.48 -5.03
C ILE A 132 12.31 6.83 -4.90
N PRO A 133 12.50 5.91 -3.93
CA PRO A 133 13.77 5.18 -3.79
C PRO A 133 14.14 4.47 -5.08
N GLN A 134 15.44 4.31 -5.36
CA GLN A 134 15.91 3.55 -6.52
C GLN A 134 16.22 2.08 -6.19
N ASP A 135 16.14 1.72 -4.92
CA ASP A 135 16.43 0.37 -4.44
C ASP A 135 15.27 -0.59 -4.78
N LYS A 136 15.56 -1.56 -5.64
CA LYS A 136 14.60 -2.55 -6.13
C LYS A 136 14.06 -3.42 -4.99
N ASP A 137 14.82 -3.64 -3.93
CA ASP A 137 14.44 -4.49 -2.81
C ASP A 137 13.27 -3.91 -2.02
N ILE A 138 13.08 -2.58 -2.05
CA ILE A 138 11.98 -1.89 -1.35
C ILE A 138 10.94 -1.29 -2.29
N LEU A 139 11.23 -1.28 -3.60
CA LEU A 139 10.30 -0.84 -4.64
C LEU A 139 9.30 -1.92 -5.04
N GLY A 140 9.65 -3.20 -4.93
CA GLY A 140 8.83 -4.33 -5.38
C GLY A 140 7.42 -4.34 -4.79
N SER A 141 6.53 -5.14 -5.40
CA SER A 141 5.15 -5.26 -4.95
C SER A 141 5.03 -6.34 -3.89
N PHE A 142 5.05 -5.96 -2.62
CA PHE A 142 5.06 -6.88 -1.50
C PHE A 142 3.70 -6.94 -0.82
N LEU A 143 3.26 -8.16 -0.50
CA LEU A 143 2.18 -8.35 0.47
C LEU A 143 2.77 -8.19 1.87
N TRP A 144 2.46 -7.07 2.52
CA TRP A 144 2.95 -6.71 3.86
C TRP A 144 1.77 -6.55 4.81
N HIS A 145 1.82 -7.21 5.97
CA HIS A 145 0.77 -7.09 6.98
C HIS A 145 0.88 -5.74 7.72
N THR A 146 0.02 -4.79 7.38
CA THR A 146 0.08 -3.43 7.94
C THR A 146 -0.35 -3.33 9.40
N ASP A 147 -1.13 -4.29 9.91
CA ASP A 147 -1.61 -4.33 11.30
C ASP A 147 -1.13 -5.56 12.09
N LEU A 148 0.18 -5.84 12.04
CA LEU A 148 0.74 -7.04 12.67
C LEU A 148 0.91 -6.87 14.20
N ARG A 149 -0.22 -6.83 14.92
CA ARG A 149 -0.29 -6.75 16.38
C ARG A 149 -0.44 -8.13 17.00
N THR A 150 -0.07 -8.28 18.27
CA THR A 150 -0.16 -9.55 19.01
C THR A 150 -1.52 -10.26 18.93
N PRO A 151 -2.69 -9.56 18.97
CA PRO A 151 -3.99 -10.21 18.80
C PRO A 151 -4.19 -10.89 17.44
N ASN A 152 -3.42 -10.50 16.42
CA ASN A 152 -3.48 -11.06 15.08
C ASN A 152 -2.51 -12.23 14.88
N ILE A 153 -1.77 -12.65 15.93
CA ILE A 153 -0.79 -13.74 15.90
C ILE A 153 -1.25 -14.84 16.88
N PHE A 154 -1.55 -16.01 16.34
CA PHE A 154 -1.90 -17.18 17.14
C PHE A 154 -0.67 -18.05 17.35
N VAL A 155 -0.50 -18.55 18.58
CA VAL A 155 0.60 -19.44 18.96
C VAL A 155 0.07 -20.72 19.60
N ASP A 156 0.79 -21.83 19.42
CA ASP A 156 0.51 -23.07 20.14
C ASP A 156 1.05 -23.04 21.58
N ASN A 157 0.80 -24.12 22.33
CA ASN A 157 1.27 -24.26 23.72
C ASN A 157 2.81 -24.30 23.85
N SER A 158 3.54 -24.49 22.74
CA SER A 158 5.01 -24.50 22.70
C SER A 158 5.57 -23.14 22.27
N GLY A 159 4.72 -22.17 21.95
CA GLY A 159 5.10 -20.83 21.50
C GLY A 159 5.36 -20.71 19.99
N HIS A 160 5.00 -21.70 19.17
CA HIS A 160 5.12 -21.59 17.71
C HIS A 160 3.95 -20.83 17.10
N ILE A 161 4.24 -19.92 16.17
CA ILE A 161 3.19 -19.22 15.39
C ILE A 161 2.43 -20.24 14.54
N THR A 162 1.12 -20.35 14.76
CA THR A 162 0.23 -21.26 14.02
C THR A 162 -0.57 -20.56 12.94
N SER A 163 -0.90 -19.28 13.14
CA SER A 163 -1.56 -18.47 12.13
C SER A 163 -1.35 -16.96 12.36
N ILE A 164 -1.43 -16.22 11.25
CA ILE A 164 -1.55 -14.77 11.24
C ILE A 164 -2.88 -14.46 10.56
N ILE A 165 -3.74 -13.69 11.22
CA ILE A 165 -5.07 -13.33 10.73
C ILE A 165 -5.13 -11.85 10.35
N ASP A 166 -6.32 -11.34 9.99
CA ASP A 166 -6.57 -9.92 9.72
C ASP A 166 -5.87 -9.36 8.48
N TRP A 167 -5.63 -10.23 7.48
CA TRP A 167 -5.12 -9.86 6.16
C TRP A 167 -6.11 -9.04 5.30
N GLN A 168 -7.31 -8.77 5.81
CA GLN A 168 -8.29 -7.94 5.10
C GLN A 168 -7.70 -6.56 4.82
N SER A 169 -8.07 -5.97 3.69
CA SER A 169 -7.52 -4.69 3.21
C SER A 169 -6.01 -4.65 2.97
N THR A 170 -5.29 -5.78 3.07
CA THR A 170 -3.90 -5.86 2.61
C THR A 170 -3.87 -5.83 1.09
N TRP A 171 -2.86 -5.17 0.55
CA TRP A 171 -2.62 -5.10 -0.89
C TRP A 171 -1.13 -5.32 -1.17
N ALA A 172 -0.81 -5.72 -2.39
CA ALA A 172 0.55 -5.85 -2.86
C ALA A 172 1.06 -4.46 -3.27
N GLY A 173 1.93 -3.88 -2.43
CA GLY A 173 2.37 -2.48 -2.51
C GLY A 173 3.87 -2.32 -2.30
N PRO A 174 4.45 -1.13 -2.58
CA PRO A 174 5.87 -0.91 -2.37
C PRO A 174 6.23 -0.88 -0.88
N LEU A 175 7.28 -1.61 -0.49
CA LEU A 175 7.67 -1.76 0.92
C LEU A 175 8.04 -0.42 1.56
N PHE A 176 8.58 0.54 0.81
CA PHE A 176 8.93 1.85 1.38
C PHE A 176 7.71 2.68 1.82
N LEU A 177 6.51 2.37 1.33
CA LEU A 177 5.26 2.98 1.79
C LEU A 177 4.56 2.14 2.85
N GLU A 178 4.58 0.82 2.69
CA GLU A 178 3.79 -0.13 3.49
C GLU A 178 4.54 -0.70 4.70
N GLY A 179 5.87 -0.72 4.66
CA GLY A 179 6.71 -1.29 5.69
C GLY A 179 6.47 -0.63 7.04
N ARG A 180 6.05 -1.42 8.03
CA ARG A 180 5.87 -0.99 9.42
C ARG A 180 6.67 -1.89 10.34
N HIS A 181 7.32 -1.32 11.34
CA HIS A 181 7.93 -2.12 12.39
C HIS A 181 6.83 -2.72 13.27
N PRO A 182 6.75 -4.04 13.43
CA PRO A 182 5.75 -4.65 14.30
C PRO A 182 5.98 -4.24 15.76
N HIS A 183 4.95 -3.67 16.40
CA HIS A 183 5.07 -3.14 17.77
C HIS A 183 5.52 -4.15 18.82
N PHE A 184 5.25 -5.45 18.62
CA PHE A 184 5.70 -6.48 19.57
C PHE A 184 7.21 -6.75 19.51
N LEU A 185 7.92 -6.18 18.52
CA LEU A 185 9.39 -6.18 18.44
C LEU A 185 10.01 -4.93 19.08
N ASP A 186 9.18 -3.98 19.55
CA ASP A 186 9.68 -2.80 20.26
C ASP A 186 10.42 -3.24 21.53
N TYR A 187 11.73 -3.01 21.54
CA TYR A 187 12.56 -3.32 22.69
C TYR A 187 12.30 -2.32 23.82
N THR A 188 11.72 -2.79 24.92
CA THR A 188 11.41 -1.98 26.12
C THR A 188 12.45 -2.11 27.24
N GLY A 189 13.56 -2.83 26.99
CA GLY A 189 14.65 -2.97 27.96
C GLY A 189 15.62 -1.80 27.95
N ASP A 190 16.55 -1.80 28.91
CA ASP A 190 17.63 -0.82 28.96
C ASP A 190 18.52 -0.93 27.71
N LEU A 191 18.82 0.20 27.07
CA LEU A 191 19.77 0.26 25.95
C LEU A 191 21.11 -0.37 26.39
N LEU A 192 21.44 -1.52 25.82
CA LEU A 192 22.74 -2.16 26.01
C LEU A 192 23.81 -1.35 25.25
N LEU A 193 24.29 -0.28 25.86
CA LEU A 193 25.36 0.58 25.33
C LEU A 193 26.75 -0.07 25.42
N LYS A 194 26.87 -1.27 26.01
CA LYS A 194 28.13 -1.98 26.12
C LYS A 194 28.17 -3.12 25.11
N PRO A 195 29.14 -3.14 24.19
CA PRO A 195 29.31 -4.27 23.28
C PRO A 195 29.55 -5.56 24.07
N PRO A 196 29.15 -6.74 23.53
CA PRO A 196 29.42 -8.02 24.18
C PRO A 196 30.91 -8.15 24.45
N LYS A 197 31.28 -8.59 25.66
CA LYS A 197 32.68 -8.94 25.95
C LYS A 197 33.03 -10.16 25.10
N GLY A 198 34.02 -9.98 24.21
CA GLY A 198 34.62 -11.07 23.45
C GLY A 198 35.39 -12.05 24.32
#